data_AF-A0A918HTC0-F1
#
_entry.id   AF-A0A918HTC0-F1
#
_cell.length_a   1.000
_cell.length_b   1.000
_cell.length_c   1.000
_cell.angle_alpha   90.00
_cell.angle_beta   90.00
_cell.angle_gamma   90.00
#
_symmetry.space_group_name_H-M   'P 1'
#
loop_
_entity.id
_entity.type
_entity.pdbx_description
1 polymer ?
#
loop_
_entity_poly.entity_id
_entity_poly.type
_entity_poly.pdbx_seq_one_letter_code
_entity_poly.pdbx_strand_id
1 'polypeptide(L)'
;MCAWWKAWQVIWMLPDPILTTLTPQAGLKPGMRPSRKWEGFRALLAAEAGSVTLRSRRGTQVAAAFPGDHGRGGAAAGPDRA
;
A
#
# COMPACT_ATOMS: atom_id res chain seq x y z
N MET A 1 22.38 11.69 -29.40
CA MET A 1 22.28 11.78 -27.93
C MET A 1 20.80 11.81 -27.55
N CYS A 2 20.21 10.62 -27.36
CA CYS A 2 18.76 10.49 -27.18
C CYS A 2 18.41 10.57 -25.69
N ALA A 3 17.71 11.63 -25.30
CA ALA A 3 17.14 11.83 -23.97
C ALA A 3 15.89 10.94 -23.73
N TRP A 4 16.00 9.63 -23.95
CA TRP A 4 14.88 8.69 -23.89
C TRP A 4 14.74 7.93 -22.56
N TRP A 5 15.72 8.03 -21.67
CA TRP A 5 15.71 7.33 -20.38
C TRP A 5 14.88 8.01 -19.29
N LYS A 6 14.52 9.30 -19.45
CA LYS A 6 13.72 10.06 -18.47
C LYS A 6 12.23 9.70 -18.49
N ALA A 7 11.72 9.14 -19.60
CA ALA A 7 10.30 8.81 -19.76
C ALA A 7 9.89 7.51 -19.04
N TRP A 8 10.83 6.64 -18.68
CA TRP A 8 10.54 5.35 -18.03
C TRP A 8 10.26 5.43 -16.53
N GLN A 9 10.51 6.58 -15.90
CA GLN A 9 10.21 6.80 -14.47
C GLN A 9 8.70 6.97 -14.18
N VAL A 10 7.86 7.14 -15.20
CA VAL A 10 6.44 7.50 -15.02
C VAL A 10 5.53 6.27 -14.79
N ILE A 11 5.96 5.06 -15.20
CA ILE A 11 5.16 3.83 -15.03
C ILE A 11 5.20 3.25 -13.60
N TRP A 12 6.18 3.65 -12.78
CA TRP A 12 6.43 3.07 -11.44
C TRP A 12 6.14 4.03 -10.27
N MET A 13 5.32 5.06 -10.47
CA MET A 13 4.78 5.82 -9.34
C MET A 13 3.56 5.08 -8.79
N LEU A 14 3.68 4.50 -7.59
CA LEU A 14 2.52 3.97 -6.88
C LEU A 14 1.46 5.08 -6.83
N PRO A 15 0.20 4.79 -7.18
CA PRO A 15 -0.82 5.81 -7.36
C PRO A 15 -1.08 6.56 -6.06
N ASP A 16 -1.51 7.81 -6.18
CA ASP A 16 -1.93 8.58 -5.01
C ASP A 16 -3.00 7.80 -4.21
N PRO A 17 -2.91 7.77 -2.87
CA PRO A 17 -3.84 7.00 -2.07
C PRO A 17 -5.28 7.53 -2.21
N ILE A 18 -6.19 6.68 -2.67
CA ILE A 18 -7.63 6.98 -2.70
C ILE A 18 -8.12 7.31 -1.28
N LEU A 19 -8.78 8.45 -1.11
CA LEU A 19 -9.34 8.90 0.16
C LEU A 19 -10.80 8.48 0.32
N THR A 20 -11.24 8.38 1.58
CA THR A 20 -12.63 8.08 1.93
C THR A 20 -13.32 9.32 2.47
N THR A 21 -14.59 9.49 2.14
CA THR A 21 -15.42 10.56 2.70
C THR A 21 -15.96 10.14 4.06
N LEU A 22 -15.99 11.06 5.02
CA LEU A 22 -16.67 10.85 6.31
C LEU A 22 -18.18 10.75 6.08
N THR A 23 -18.83 9.78 6.72
CA THR A 23 -20.28 9.65 6.75
C THR A 23 -20.78 9.81 8.19
N PRO A 24 -21.84 10.59 8.42
CA PRO A 24 -22.40 10.76 9.76
C PRO A 24 -23.09 9.49 10.27
N GLN A 25 -23.49 8.57 9.39
CA GLN A 25 -24.13 7.31 9.76
C GLN A 25 -23.33 6.11 9.24
N ALA A 26 -23.05 5.16 10.14
CA ALA A 26 -22.30 3.94 9.87
C ALA A 26 -23.17 2.82 9.24
N GLY A 27 -24.06 3.19 8.30
CA GLY A 27 -24.91 2.23 7.59
C GLY A 27 -24.25 1.78 6.29
N LEU A 28 -24.09 0.47 6.11
CA LEU A 28 -23.67 -0.10 4.83
C LEU A 28 -24.89 -0.26 3.92
N LYS A 29 -24.80 0.23 2.69
CA LYS A 29 -25.82 -0.06 1.67
C LYS A 29 -25.69 -1.52 1.21
N PRO A 30 -26.78 -2.14 0.72
CA PRO A 30 -26.69 -3.45 0.08
C PRO A 30 -25.59 -3.47 -0.99
N GLY A 31 -24.76 -4.51 -0.99
CA GLY A 31 -23.60 -4.66 -1.88
C GLY A 31 -22.30 -4.02 -1.40
N MET A 32 -22.28 -3.28 -0.28
CA MET A 32 -21.04 -2.75 0.30
C MET A 32 -20.35 -3.76 1.22
N ARG A 33 -19.01 -3.82 1.14
CA ARG A 33 -18.19 -4.68 2.02
C ARG A 33 -17.54 -3.84 3.13
N PRO A 34 -17.77 -4.16 4.43
CA PRO A 34 -17.11 -3.45 5.51
C PRO A 34 -15.62 -3.79 5.59
N SER A 35 -14.85 -2.86 6.13
CA SER A 35 -13.47 -3.10 6.55
C SER A 35 -13.24 -2.37 7.88
N ARG A 36 -12.46 -2.96 8.78
CA ARG A 36 -12.05 -2.26 10.01
C ARG A 36 -11.15 -1.10 9.64
N LYS A 37 -11.47 0.09 10.17
CA LYS A 37 -10.54 1.23 10.14
C LYS A 37 -9.51 1.01 11.24
N TRP A 38 -8.25 0.92 10.85
CA TRP A 38 -7.11 0.87 11.77
C TRP A 38 -6.55 2.27 11.95
N GLU A 39 -6.18 2.62 13.18
CA GLU A 39 -5.39 3.82 13.45
C GLU A 39 -3.90 3.47 13.29
N GLY A 40 -3.24 4.13 12.35
CA GLY A 40 -1.85 3.85 12.00
C GLY A 40 -1.40 4.60 10.76
N PHE A 41 -0.20 4.30 10.28
CA PHE A 41 0.34 4.88 9.06
C PHE A 41 -0.19 4.15 7.83
N ARG A 42 -0.69 4.91 6.86
CA ARG A 42 -0.98 4.38 5.52
C ARG A 42 0.28 4.42 4.67
N ALA A 43 0.60 3.29 4.05
CA ALA A 43 1.70 3.18 3.11
C ALA A 43 1.27 2.43 1.86
N LEU A 44 1.97 2.73 0.76
CA LEU A 44 1.91 2.00 -0.49
C LEU A 44 3.13 1.09 -0.56
N LEU A 45 2.90 -0.18 -0.90
CA LEU A 45 3.91 -1.23 -0.97
C LEU A 45 4.01 -1.74 -2.41
N ALA A 46 5.22 -1.79 -2.95
CA ALA A 46 5.52 -2.47 -4.21
C ALA A 46 6.65 -3.47 -3.98
N ALA A 47 6.56 -4.63 -4.63
CA ALA A 47 7.61 -5.63 -4.65
C ALA A 47 8.01 -5.92 -6.10
N GLU A 48 9.30 -5.84 -6.39
CA GLU A 48 9.85 -6.02 -7.74
C GLU A 48 11.23 -6.68 -7.64
N ALA A 49 11.47 -7.76 -8.38
CA ALA A 49 12.78 -8.43 -8.48
C ALA A 49 13.50 -8.66 -7.13
N GLY A 50 12.76 -9.04 -6.09
CA GLY A 50 13.32 -9.27 -4.74
C GLY A 50 13.55 -8.01 -3.90
N SER A 51 13.25 -6.83 -4.44
CA SER A 51 13.27 -5.55 -3.74
C SER A 51 11.86 -5.13 -3.31
N VAL A 52 11.78 -4.44 -2.18
CA VAL A 52 10.52 -3.91 -1.63
C VAL A 52 10.64 -2.40 -1.48
N THR A 53 9.66 -1.68 -2.03
CA THR A 53 9.51 -0.23 -1.87
C THR A 53 8.30 0.06 -0.99
N LEU A 54 8.52 0.84 0.07
CA LEU A 54 7.46 1.33 0.96
C LEU A 54 7.41 2.85 0.92
N ARG A 55 6.27 3.42 0.53
CA ARG A 55 6.03 4.87 0.48
C ARG A 55 4.92 5.26 1.43
N SER A 56 5.13 6.30 2.22
CA SER A 56 4.08 6.88 3.07
C SER A 56 2.94 7.48 2.23
N ARG A 57 1.84 7.83 2.89
CA ARG A 57 0.76 8.63 2.27
C ARG A 57 1.25 9.91 1.58
N ARG A 58 2.36 10.51 2.02
CA ARG A 58 2.94 11.73 1.42
C ARG A 58 3.94 11.43 0.28
N GLY A 59 4.06 10.16 -0.12
CA GLY A 59 4.99 9.74 -1.16
C GLY A 59 6.45 9.58 -0.71
N THR A 60 6.79 9.93 0.54
CA THR A 60 8.14 9.72 1.10
C THR A 60 8.46 8.25 1.25
N GLN A 61 9.65 7.81 0.84
CA GLN A 61 10.14 6.46 1.09
C GLN A 61 10.41 6.27 2.59
N VAL A 62 9.85 5.22 3.19
CA VAL A 62 9.90 5.00 4.64
C VAL A 62 10.37 3.61 5.04
N ALA A 63 10.85 2.80 4.09
CA ALA A 63 11.30 1.43 4.35
C ALA A 63 12.29 1.32 5.52
N ALA A 64 13.23 2.28 5.64
CA ALA A 64 14.22 2.31 6.72
C ALA A 64 13.61 2.45 8.14
N ALA A 65 12.39 2.97 8.26
CA ALA A 65 11.69 3.11 9.55
C ALA A 65 10.95 1.82 9.97
N PHE A 66 10.86 0.82 9.10
CA PHE A 66 10.17 -0.45 9.35
C PHE A 66 11.12 -1.63 9.14
N PRO A 67 12.13 -1.81 10.01
CA PRO A 67 13.05 -2.93 9.91
C PRO A 67 12.31 -4.23 10.27
N GLY A 68 12.04 -5.07 9.28
CA GLY A 68 11.45 -6.39 9.47
C GLY A 68 11.68 -7.25 8.22
N ASP A 69 12.54 -8.25 8.35
CA ASP A 69 12.89 -9.33 7.42
C ASP A 69 12.31 -9.17 6.00
N HIS A 70 12.94 -8.29 5.20
CA HIS A 70 12.54 -7.90 3.85
C HIS A 70 12.68 -9.02 2.79
N GLY A 71 12.26 -10.26 3.10
CA GLY A 71 12.36 -11.42 2.21
C GLY A 71 11.25 -12.46 2.34
N ARG A 72 10.25 -12.30 3.23
CA ARG A 72 9.17 -13.29 3.35
C ARG A 72 7.81 -12.64 3.59
N GLY A 73 7.33 -11.89 2.59
CA GLY A 73 5.93 -11.52 2.47
C GLY A 73 5.07 -12.72 2.07
N GLY A 74 5.02 -13.75 2.92
CA GLY A 74 3.95 -14.74 2.85
C GLY A 74 2.72 -14.11 3.47
N ALA A 75 1.59 -14.11 2.76
CA ALA A 75 0.30 -14.00 3.42
C ALA A 75 0.32 -15.04 4.55
N ALA A 76 0.36 -14.60 5.80
CA ALA A 76 0.10 -15.48 6.92
C ALA A 76 -1.35 -15.94 6.72
N ALA A 77 -1.51 -17.14 6.16
CA ALA A 77 -2.73 -17.90 6.32
C ALA A 77 -2.96 -17.96 7.83
N GLY A 78 -3.96 -17.21 8.30
CA GLY A 78 -4.40 -17.35 9.68
C GLY A 78 -4.74 -18.84 9.91
N PRO A 79 -4.49 -19.39 11.10
CA PRO A 79 -4.81 -20.78 11.36
C PRO A 79 -6.30 -20.99 11.05
N ASP A 80 -6.56 -21.97 10.17
CA ASP A 80 -7.89 -22.48 9.90
C ASP A 80 -8.48 -22.90 11.25
N ARG A 81 -9.53 -22.21 11.69
CA ARG A 81 -10.29 -22.63 12.87
C ARG A 81 -11.51 -23.37 12.37
N ALA A 82 -11.56 -24.65 12.75
CA ALA A 82 -12.70 -25.53 12.68
C ALA A 82 -13.99 -24.89 13.22
#